data_AF-A0A926VPN4-F1
#
_entry.id   AF-A0A926VPN4-F1
#
_cell.length_a   1.000
_cell.length_b   1.000
_cell.length_c   1.000
_cell.angle_alpha   90.00
_cell.angle_beta   90.00
_cell.angle_gamma   90.00
#
_symmetry.space_group_name_H-M   'P 1'
#
loop_
_entity.id
_entity.type
_entity.pdbx_description
1 polymer ?
#
loop_
_entity_poly.entity_id
_entity_poly.type
_entity_poly.pdbx_seq_one_letter_code
_entity_poly.pdbx_strand_id
1 'polypeptide(L)'
;MTRNLQLGIEENWNLQYSSSVPSVSYLNDSEGKAIYQKIAQIDIPVAFDRAIIAVSITTDIPTGKTWNYAGYLRRTLMIGIGSSFVGKPEELFLSKFNLIFFEDLNINYFLSLQVPRWFINANINIYQYEGKDTTNVDDTLTRIEQKIDDISNYSSGA
;
A
#
# COMPACT_ATOMS: atom_id res chain seq x y z
N MET A 1 -0.21 20.89 4.72
CA MET A 1 0.58 20.43 5.87
C MET A 1 1.67 19.52 5.33
N THR A 2 2.93 19.71 5.73
CA THR A 2 4.05 18.86 5.31
C THR A 2 4.20 17.74 6.34
N ARG A 3 4.10 16.48 5.90
CA ARG A 3 4.40 15.29 6.72
C ARG A 3 5.91 15.04 6.67
N ASN A 4 6.51 14.81 7.81
CA ASN A 4 7.90 14.40 7.94
C ASN A 4 7.95 12.89 8.10
N LEU A 5 8.41 12.20 7.05
CA LEU A 5 8.45 10.74 6.96
C LEU A 5 9.85 10.26 6.62
N GLN A 6 10.29 9.21 7.30
CA GLN A 6 11.58 8.56 7.06
C GLN A 6 11.41 7.33 6.16
N LEU A 7 10.97 7.59 4.92
CA LEU A 7 10.61 6.53 3.95
C LEU A 7 11.78 5.67 3.49
N GLY A 8 13.02 6.17 3.61
CA GLY A 8 14.24 5.47 3.20
C GLY A 8 14.83 4.53 4.25
N ILE A 9 14.19 4.39 5.42
CA ILE A 9 14.62 3.49 6.50
C ILE A 9 13.80 2.20 6.38
N GLU A 10 14.46 1.07 6.15
CA GLU A 10 13.80 -0.22 5.92
C GLU A 10 13.06 -0.70 7.18
N GLU A 11 13.60 -0.46 8.36
CA GLU A 11 13.01 -0.83 9.65
C GLU A 11 11.66 -0.14 9.92
N ASN A 12 11.38 0.96 9.20
CA ASN A 12 10.08 1.63 9.27
C ASN A 12 9.02 0.93 8.40
N TRP A 13 9.36 -0.12 7.65
CA TRP A 13 8.46 -0.86 6.79
C TRP A 13 8.26 -2.28 7.30
N ASN A 14 7.01 -2.63 7.56
CA ASN A 14 6.64 -3.99 7.97
C ASN A 14 5.92 -4.70 6.82
N LEU A 15 6.40 -5.89 6.43
CA LEU A 15 5.75 -6.71 5.41
C LEU A 15 4.46 -7.32 5.99
N GLN A 16 3.31 -6.91 5.46
CA GLN A 16 2.00 -7.39 5.91
C GLN A 16 1.50 -8.56 5.08
N TYR A 17 1.79 -8.57 3.78
CA TYR A 17 1.30 -9.60 2.87
C TYR A 17 2.32 -9.91 1.78
N SER A 18 2.53 -11.20 1.52
CA SER A 18 3.33 -11.70 0.40
C SER A 18 2.65 -12.93 -0.19
N SER A 19 2.43 -12.92 -1.50
CA SER A 19 1.80 -14.05 -2.20
C SER A 19 2.17 -14.09 -3.67
N SER A 20 2.12 -15.29 -4.25
CA SER A 20 2.23 -15.52 -5.68
C SER A 20 0.95 -16.18 -6.18
N VAL A 21 0.27 -15.52 -7.11
CA VAL A 21 -1.02 -15.96 -7.66
C VAL A 21 -0.83 -16.31 -9.13
N PRO A 22 -0.87 -17.60 -9.51
CA PRO A 22 -0.81 -18.01 -10.91
C PRO A 22 -2.16 -17.87 -11.61
N SER A 23 -2.13 -17.68 -12.93
CA SER A 23 -3.28 -17.86 -13.81
C SER A 23 -3.51 -19.35 -14.10
N VAL A 24 -4.76 -19.72 -14.37
CA VAL A 24 -5.14 -21.08 -14.79
C VAL A 24 -5.24 -21.13 -16.32
N SER A 25 -4.54 -22.07 -16.94
CA SER A 25 -4.71 -22.41 -18.36
C SER A 25 -5.84 -23.42 -18.54
N TYR A 26 -6.74 -23.22 -19.50
CA TYR A 26 -7.89 -24.11 -19.71
C TYR A 26 -7.98 -24.72 -21.11
N LEU A 27 -7.29 -24.14 -22.09
CA LEU A 27 -7.21 -24.63 -23.48
C LEU A 27 -5.87 -24.26 -24.09
N ASN A 28 -5.54 -24.88 -25.22
CA ASN A 28 -4.51 -24.40 -26.12
C ASN A 28 -5.16 -23.75 -27.34
N ASP A 29 -4.54 -22.72 -27.91
CA ASP A 29 -4.93 -22.15 -29.19
C ASP A 29 -4.60 -23.11 -30.36
N SER A 30 -4.96 -22.71 -31.58
CA SER A 30 -4.69 -23.48 -32.80
C SER A 30 -3.19 -23.69 -33.09
N GLU A 31 -2.30 -22.94 -32.43
CA GLU A 31 -0.84 -23.05 -32.52
C GLU A 31 -0.24 -23.86 -31.35
N GLY A 32 -1.07 -24.40 -30.45
CA GLY A 32 -0.64 -25.15 -29.28
C GLY A 32 -0.20 -24.30 -28.09
N LYS A 33 -0.39 -22.98 -28.11
CA LYS A 33 -0.06 -22.11 -26.97
C LYS A 33 -1.20 -22.10 -25.95
N ALA A 34 -0.84 -22.16 -24.67
CA ALA A 34 -1.80 -22.13 -23.58
C ALA A 34 -2.60 -20.81 -23.57
N ILE A 35 -3.92 -20.92 -23.50
CA ILE A 35 -4.85 -19.83 -23.27
C ILE A 35 -5.11 -19.75 -21.77
N TYR A 36 -4.72 -18.60 -21.21
CA TYR A 36 -4.80 -18.31 -19.78
C TYR A 36 -6.08 -17.58 -19.43
N GLN A 37 -6.72 -17.99 -18.32
CA GLN A 37 -7.83 -17.24 -17.74
C GLN A 37 -7.29 -16.00 -17.02
N LYS A 38 -8.05 -14.90 -17.02
CA LYS A 38 -7.69 -13.75 -16.20
C LYS A 38 -7.58 -14.16 -14.72
N ILE A 39 -6.57 -13.65 -14.04
CA ILE A 39 -6.49 -13.74 -12.58
C ILE A 39 -7.68 -12.95 -12.00
N ALA A 40 -8.46 -13.61 -11.14
CA ALA A 40 -9.59 -12.99 -10.45
C ALA A 40 -9.11 -11.86 -9.52
N GLN A 41 -10.04 -11.07 -9.00
CA GLN A 41 -9.70 -10.10 -7.96
C GLN A 41 -9.06 -10.84 -6.78
N ILE A 42 -7.94 -10.30 -6.30
CA ILE A 42 -7.18 -10.86 -5.18
C ILE A 42 -7.55 -10.05 -3.94
N ASP A 43 -8.30 -10.67 -3.04
CA ASP A 43 -8.63 -10.05 -1.75
C ASP A 43 -7.52 -10.36 -0.74
N ILE A 44 -6.98 -9.32 -0.11
CA ILE A 44 -5.88 -9.41 0.83
C ILE A 44 -6.46 -9.70 2.22
N PRO A 45 -6.20 -10.88 2.82
CA PRO A 45 -6.84 -11.30 4.07
C PRO A 45 -6.15 -10.70 5.31
N VAL A 46 -5.65 -9.48 5.20
CA VAL A 46 -4.94 -8.76 6.26
C VAL A 46 -5.58 -7.40 6.44
N ALA A 47 -5.83 -7.04 7.69
CA ALA A 47 -6.32 -5.72 8.05
C ALA A 47 -5.12 -4.77 8.20
N PHE A 48 -5.23 -3.59 7.60
CA PHE A 48 -4.26 -2.51 7.68
C PHE A 48 -4.82 -1.41 8.56
N ASP A 49 -3.98 -0.84 9.41
CA ASP A 49 -4.33 0.21 10.37
C ASP A 49 -3.51 1.49 10.17
N ARG A 50 -2.58 1.50 9.20
CA ARG A 50 -1.83 2.70 8.81
C ARG A 50 -2.27 3.23 7.46
N ALA A 51 -2.20 4.55 7.32
CA ALA A 51 -2.56 5.26 6.10
C ALA A 51 -1.54 5.08 4.96
N ILE A 52 -0.28 4.73 5.28
CA ILE A 52 0.82 4.70 4.32
C ILE A 52 1.22 3.25 4.07
N ILE A 53 1.13 2.82 2.81
CA ILE A 53 1.55 1.49 2.37
C ILE A 53 2.43 1.57 1.14
N ALA A 54 3.26 0.55 0.95
CA ALA A 54 4.03 0.34 -0.27
C ALA A 54 3.69 -1.00 -0.88
N VAL A 55 3.34 -1.01 -2.17
CA VAL A 55 2.93 -2.22 -2.90
C VAL A 55 3.92 -2.49 -4.03
N SER A 56 4.49 -3.68 -4.03
CA SER A 56 5.30 -4.20 -5.13
C SER A 56 4.55 -5.31 -5.84
N ILE A 57 4.49 -5.22 -7.17
CA ILE A 57 3.92 -6.26 -8.03
C ILE A 57 4.94 -6.60 -9.10
N THR A 58 5.15 -7.89 -9.29
CA THR A 58 5.92 -8.43 -10.42
C THR A 58 5.14 -9.53 -11.12
N THR A 59 5.45 -9.73 -12.40
CA THR A 59 4.85 -10.74 -13.27
C THR A 59 5.89 -11.15 -14.31
N ASP A 60 5.71 -12.32 -14.92
CA ASP A 60 6.53 -12.75 -16.04
C ASP A 60 6.13 -11.99 -17.31
N ILE A 61 7.02 -11.11 -17.77
CA ILE A 61 6.85 -10.35 -19.00
C ILE A 61 7.47 -11.16 -20.15
N PRO A 62 6.72 -11.49 -21.22
CA PRO A 62 7.26 -12.21 -22.36
C PRO A 62 8.43 -11.48 -23.02
N THR A 63 9.41 -12.25 -23.52
CA THR A 63 10.57 -11.71 -24.24
C THR A 63 10.16 -10.77 -25.37
N GLY A 64 10.78 -9.59 -25.44
CA GLY A 64 10.47 -8.58 -26.45
C GLY A 64 9.22 -7.75 -26.16
N LYS A 65 8.60 -7.89 -24.98
CA LYS A 65 7.53 -7.01 -24.49
C LYS A 65 8.02 -6.16 -23.32
N THR A 66 7.37 -5.02 -23.15
CA THR A 66 7.57 -4.14 -21.99
C THR A 66 6.21 -3.78 -21.45
N TRP A 67 5.97 -4.11 -20.18
CA TRP A 67 4.75 -3.76 -19.47
C TRP A 67 5.11 -2.87 -18.29
N ASN A 68 4.35 -1.79 -18.10
CA ASN A 68 4.54 -0.85 -17.00
C ASN A 68 3.38 -0.88 -16.00
N TYR A 69 2.17 -1.21 -16.45
CA TYR A 69 0.97 -1.18 -15.62
C TYR A 69 0.75 -2.53 -14.93
N ALA A 70 0.50 -2.49 -13.62
CA ALA A 70 0.32 -3.67 -12.76
C ALA A 70 -1.13 -3.86 -12.29
N GLY A 71 -2.05 -3.00 -12.68
CA GLY A 71 -3.45 -3.06 -12.27
C GLY A 71 -3.82 -1.95 -11.32
N TYR A 72 -4.84 -2.19 -10.49
CA TYR A 72 -5.27 -1.23 -9.48
C TYR A 72 -5.49 -1.90 -8.13
N LEU A 73 -5.31 -1.11 -7.08
CA LEU A 73 -5.65 -1.42 -5.70
C LEU A 73 -6.94 -0.70 -5.31
N ARG A 74 -7.79 -1.36 -4.52
CA ARG A 74 -8.95 -0.73 -3.89
C ARG A 74 -8.89 -0.96 -2.40
N ARG A 75 -9.26 0.08 -1.65
CA ARG A 75 -9.53 -0.03 -0.23
C ARG A 75 -10.95 -0.52 -0.02
N THR A 76 -11.10 -1.47 0.90
CA THR A 76 -12.36 -2.09 1.27
C THR A 76 -12.56 -1.94 2.78
N LEU A 77 -13.75 -1.55 3.20
CA LEU A 77 -14.16 -1.55 4.61
C LEU A 77 -15.23 -2.59 4.85
N MET A 78 -15.16 -3.22 6.03
CA MET A 78 -16.25 -4.05 6.52
C MET A 78 -17.24 -3.16 7.28
N ILE A 79 -18.47 -3.11 6.77
CA ILE A 79 -19.61 -2.44 7.38
C ILE A 79 -20.60 -3.51 7.88
N GLY A 80 -21.58 -3.11 8.71
CA GLY A 80 -22.51 -4.06 9.35
C GLY A 80 -23.33 -4.94 8.39
N ILE A 81 -23.33 -4.63 7.09
CA ILE A 81 -24.05 -5.36 6.04
C ILE A 81 -23.13 -6.02 5.00
N GLY A 82 -21.80 -6.00 5.18
CA GLY A 82 -20.84 -6.61 4.26
C GLY A 82 -19.61 -5.74 3.98
N SER A 83 -18.97 -5.95 2.84
CA SER A 83 -17.80 -5.17 2.41
C SER A 83 -18.19 -4.09 1.40
N SER A 84 -17.56 -2.92 1.50
CA SER A 84 -17.75 -1.81 0.56
C SER A 84 -16.42 -1.18 0.16
N PHE A 85 -16.29 -0.80 -1.11
CA PHE A 85 -15.13 -0.06 -1.60
C PHE A 85 -15.18 1.39 -1.13
N VAL A 86 -14.00 1.94 -0.81
CA VAL A 86 -13.87 3.32 -0.32
C VAL A 86 -12.79 4.05 -1.09
N GLY A 87 -13.11 5.26 -1.54
CA GLY A 87 -12.21 6.09 -2.32
C GLY A 87 -12.09 5.63 -3.78
N LYS A 88 -11.13 6.21 -4.48
CA LYS A 88 -10.82 5.84 -5.86
C LYS A 88 -9.85 4.66 -5.89
N PRO A 89 -9.89 3.82 -6.94
CA PRO A 89 -8.85 2.83 -7.17
C PRO A 89 -7.50 3.52 -7.38
N GLU A 90 -6.45 2.98 -6.76
CA GLU A 90 -5.07 3.44 -6.92
C GLU A 90 -4.39 2.63 -8.00
N GLU A 91 -3.82 3.30 -9.00
CA GLU A 91 -3.10 2.64 -10.08
C GLU A 91 -1.75 2.12 -9.62
N LEU A 92 -1.41 0.90 -10.05
CA LEU A 92 -0.17 0.24 -9.70
C LEU A 92 0.68 0.05 -10.95
N PHE A 93 1.99 0.13 -10.76
CA PHE A 93 2.99 -0.01 -11.80
C PHE A 93 4.01 -1.08 -11.45
N LEU A 94 4.50 -1.77 -12.48
CA LEU A 94 5.55 -2.79 -12.38
C LEU A 94 6.91 -2.14 -12.14
N SER A 95 7.87 -2.96 -11.71
CA SER A 95 9.30 -2.61 -11.57
C SER A 95 9.62 -1.51 -10.55
N LYS A 96 8.66 -1.14 -9.70
CA LYS A 96 8.84 -0.17 -8.62
C LYS A 96 7.90 -0.48 -7.45
N PHE A 97 8.22 0.09 -6.29
CA PHE A 97 7.26 0.17 -5.20
C PHE A 97 6.26 1.30 -5.49
N ASN A 98 4.98 0.96 -5.40
CA ASN A 98 3.88 1.91 -5.50
C ASN A 98 3.59 2.40 -4.08
N LEU A 99 4.03 3.62 -3.78
CA LEU A 99 3.79 4.27 -2.50
C LEU A 99 2.40 4.92 -2.51
N ILE A 100 1.54 4.52 -1.58
CA ILE A 100 0.15 4.96 -1.51
C ILE A 100 -0.09 5.63 -0.17
N PHE A 101 -0.69 6.81 -0.23
CA PHE A 101 -1.11 7.59 0.94
C PHE A 101 -2.64 7.61 0.97
N PHE A 102 -3.22 6.80 1.83
CA PHE A 102 -4.64 6.88 2.09
C PHE A 102 -4.97 8.05 3.02
N GLU A 103 -6.20 8.55 2.92
CA GLU A 103 -6.79 9.34 3.99
C GLU A 103 -6.94 8.47 5.23
N ASP A 104 -6.47 8.97 6.36
CA ASP A 104 -6.61 8.30 7.64
C ASP A 104 -8.08 8.32 8.06
N LEU A 105 -8.68 7.14 8.15
CA LEU A 105 -10.07 6.97 8.56
C LEU A 105 -10.19 6.58 10.04
N ASN A 106 -9.08 6.45 10.77
CA ASN A 106 -9.03 5.91 12.14
C ASN A 106 -9.74 4.56 12.30
N ILE A 107 -9.78 3.76 11.24
CA ILE A 107 -10.38 2.42 11.22
C ILE A 107 -9.54 1.50 10.36
N ASN A 108 -9.56 0.22 10.73
CA ASN A 108 -8.89 -0.81 9.96
C ASN A 108 -9.57 -0.98 8.60
N TYR A 109 -8.76 -1.24 7.58
CA TYR A 109 -9.24 -1.48 6.23
C TYR A 109 -8.59 -2.72 5.62
N PHE A 110 -9.22 -3.23 4.56
CA PHE A 110 -8.72 -4.33 3.75
C PHE A 110 -8.38 -3.81 2.35
N LEU A 111 -7.63 -4.61 1.62
CA LEU A 111 -7.22 -4.30 0.25
C LEU A 111 -7.76 -5.35 -0.71
N SER A 112 -8.17 -4.91 -1.89
CA SER A 112 -8.49 -5.77 -3.02
C SER A 112 -7.68 -5.31 -4.23
N LEU A 113 -7.03 -6.24 -4.89
CA LEU A 113 -6.11 -5.98 -5.99
C LEU A 113 -6.62 -6.65 -7.27
N GLN A 114 -6.65 -5.91 -8.37
CA GLN A 114 -6.99 -6.46 -9.67
C GLN A 114 -5.84 -6.22 -10.65
N VAL A 115 -5.19 -7.31 -11.06
CA VAL A 115 -4.14 -7.28 -12.09
C VAL A 115 -4.74 -7.27 -13.50
N PRO A 116 -3.97 -6.85 -14.52
CA PRO A 116 -4.40 -6.92 -15.90
C PRO A 116 -4.69 -8.35 -16.38
N ARG A 117 -5.63 -8.48 -17.32
CA ARG A 117 -6.09 -9.79 -17.84
C ARG A 117 -5.01 -10.64 -18.51
N TRP A 118 -3.90 -10.04 -18.90
CA TRP A 118 -2.80 -10.68 -19.62
C TRP A 118 -1.68 -11.19 -18.71
N PHE A 119 -1.81 -11.03 -17.39
CA PHE A 119 -0.86 -11.58 -16.43
C PHE A 119 -1.06 -13.10 -16.33
N ILE A 120 0.05 -13.85 -16.48
CA ILE A 120 0.07 -15.30 -16.28
C ILE A 120 0.39 -15.67 -14.83
N ASN A 121 1.00 -14.75 -14.09
CA ASN A 121 1.22 -14.81 -12.65
C ASN A 121 1.28 -13.39 -12.07
N ALA A 122 1.09 -13.27 -10.77
CA ALA A 122 1.28 -12.02 -10.04
C ALA A 122 1.96 -12.32 -8.70
N ASN A 123 3.17 -11.81 -8.51
CA ASN A 123 3.83 -11.82 -7.21
C ASN A 123 3.60 -10.47 -6.54
N ILE A 124 3.02 -10.48 -5.35
CA ILE A 124 2.54 -9.30 -4.65
C ILE A 124 3.22 -9.25 -3.30
N ASN A 125 3.80 -8.10 -2.97
CA ASN A 125 4.26 -7.77 -1.63
C ASN A 125 3.63 -6.45 -1.19
N ILE A 126 3.08 -6.41 0.00
CA ILE A 126 2.46 -5.21 0.59
C ILE A 126 3.12 -4.94 1.93
N TYR A 127 3.68 -3.75 2.05
CA TYR A 127 4.33 -3.24 3.24
C TYR A 127 3.49 -2.12 3.84
N GLN A 128 3.47 -2.06 5.16
CA GLN A 128 2.86 -0.99 5.91
C GLN A 128 3.97 -0.16 6.57
N TYR A 129 3.84 1.17 6.54
CA TYR A 129 4.78 2.06 7.20
C TYR A 129 4.46 2.19 8.68
N GLU A 130 5.41 1.82 9.54
CA GLU A 130 5.34 1.91 11.01
C GLU A 130 6.25 3.01 11.59
N GLY A 131 6.99 3.71 10.72
CA GLY A 131 7.82 4.83 11.16
C GLY A 131 6.99 5.98 11.73
N LYS A 132 7.66 6.90 12.42
CA LYS A 132 6.99 8.12 12.90
C LYS A 132 6.47 8.93 11.72
N ASP A 133 5.24 9.40 11.87
CA ASP A 133 4.58 10.37 10.99
C ASP A 133 4.35 11.63 11.81
N THR A 134 5.30 12.55 11.74
CA THR A 134 5.16 13.84 12.42
C THR A 134 4.69 14.88 11.43
N THR A 135 3.76 15.74 11.84
CA THR A 135 3.43 16.93 11.07
C THR A 135 4.28 18.09 11.57
N ASN A 136 4.50 19.08 10.69
CA ASN A 136 5.18 20.32 11.07
C ASN A 136 4.48 21.06 12.24
N VAL A 137 3.20 20.76 12.48
CA VAL A 137 2.43 21.29 13.62
C VAL A 137 2.87 20.64 14.93
N ASP A 138 3.09 19.33 14.93
CA ASP A 138 3.57 18.58 16.11
C ASP A 138 4.98 19.03 16.50
N ASP A 139 5.88 19.18 15.52
CA ASP A 139 7.23 19.71 15.74
C ASP A 139 7.20 21.13 16.33
N THR A 140 6.23 21.95 15.90
CA THR A 140 6.06 23.31 16.41
C THR A 140 5.47 23.31 17.83
N LEU A 141 4.53 22.41 18.13
CA LEU A 141 3.94 22.24 19.46
C LEU A 141 4.99 21.80 20.48
N THR A 142 5.78 20.76 20.17
CA THR A 142 6.87 20.32 21.04
C THR A 142 7.87 21.44 21.30
N ARG A 143 8.19 22.25 20.28
CA ARG A 143 9.06 23.42 20.45
C ARG A 143 8.44 24.52 21.33
N ILE A 144 7.12 24.71 21.27
CA ILE A 144 6.41 25.68 22.12
C ILE A 144 6.37 25.18 23.57
N GLU A 145 6.06 23.91 23.80
CA GLU A 145 6.06 23.28 25.12
C GLU A 145 7.43 23.39 25.80
N GLN A 146 8.50 23.08 25.08
CA GLN A 146 9.87 23.25 25.59
C GLN A 146 10.17 24.69 26.02
N LYS A 147 9.75 25.69 25.24
CA LYS A 147 9.95 27.10 25.59
C LYS A 147 9.14 27.53 26.82
N ILE A 148 7.95 26.97 27.01
CA ILE A 148 7.11 27.24 28.19
C ILE A 148 7.76 26.64 29.44
N ASP A 149 8.30 25.42 29.34
CA ASP A 149 9.03 24.78 30.43
C ASP A 149 10.30 25.55 30.82
N ASP A 150 11.03 26.07 29.84
CA ASP A 150 12.18 26.94 30.12
C ASP A 150 11.77 28.21 30.89
N ILE A 151 10.67 28.85 30.50
CA ILE A 151 10.16 30.06 31.17
C ILE A 151 9.67 29.75 32.59
N SER A 152 8.95 28.64 32.78
CA SER A 152 8.41 28.27 34.08
C SER A 152 9.53 27.98 35.10
N ASN A 153 10.60 27.33 34.67
CA ASN A 153 11.80 27.07 35.46
C ASN A 153 12.59 28.35 35.81
N TYR A 154 12.57 29.37 34.94
CA TYR A 154 13.17 30.68 35.25
C TYR A 154 12.36 31.48 36.27
N SER A 155 11.03 31.35 36.28
CA SER A 155 10.14 32.10 37.18
C SER A 155 10.07 31.55 38.62
N SER A 156 10.51 30.31 38.82
CA SER A 156 10.49 29.61 40.12
C SER A 156 11.84 29.64 40.86
N GLY A 157 12.87 30.24 40.26
CA GLY A 157 14.21 30.42 40.84
C GLY A 157 14.56 31.86 41.25
N ALA A 158 13.59 32.79 41.23
CA ALA A 158 13.72 34.19 41.68
C ALA A 158 12.81 34.44 42.88
#